data_AF-A0A7G3A3T0-F1
#
_entry.id   AF-A0A7G3A3T0-F1
#
_cell.length_a   1.000
_cell.length_b   1.000
_cell.length_c   1.000
_cell.angle_alpha   90.00
_cell.angle_beta   90.00
_cell.angle_gamma   90.00
#
_symmetry.space_group_name_H-M   'P 1'
#
loop_
_entity.id
_entity.type
_entity.pdbx_description
1 polymer ?
#
loop_
_entity_poly.entity_id
_entity_poly.type
_entity_poly.pdbx_seq_one_letter_code
_entity_poly.pdbx_strand_id
1 'polypeptide(L)' 'MRKPLTALILLVYLFAYIVLAATIGGMTSAWPRWAELAFYVVAGIAWIFPLKPLFAWMNRGAPPPEDD' A
#
# COMPACT_ATOMS: atom_id res chain seq x y z
N MET A 1 7.98 15.32 16.48
CA MET A 1 7.99 13.83 16.48
C MET A 1 7.04 13.25 15.40
N ARG A 2 7.15 13.68 14.13
CA ARG A 2 6.18 13.34 13.05
C ARG A 2 6.61 12.13 12.21
N LYS A 3 7.92 11.93 12.11
CA LYS A 3 8.59 10.88 11.33
C LYS A 3 8.21 9.43 11.72
N PRO A 4 8.10 9.03 13.01
CA PRO A 4 7.79 7.64 13.34
C PRO A 4 6.31 7.28 13.07
N LEU A 5 5.39 8.24 13.23
CA LEU A 5 3.95 8.00 13.02
C LEU A 5 3.66 7.67 11.56
N THR A 6 4.32 8.38 10.65
CA THR A 6 4.28 8.13 9.22
C THR A 6 4.77 6.72 8.86
N ALA A 7 5.92 6.31 9.40
CA ALA A 7 6.46 4.98 9.16
C ALA A 7 5.51 3.89 9.71
N LEU A 8 4.92 4.12 10.89
CA LEU A 8 3.94 3.22 11.48
C LEU A 8 2.68 3.07 10.60
N ILE A 9 2.12 4.17 10.08
CA ILE A 9 0.96 4.14 9.18
C ILE A 9 1.28 3.33 7.92
N LEU A 10 2.47 3.53 7.34
CA LEU A 10 2.89 2.82 6.14
C LEU A 10 3.07 1.31 6.39
N LEU A 11 3.63 0.94 7.54
CA LEU A 11 3.75 -0.45 7.98
C LEU A 11 2.38 -1.10 8.22
N VAL A 12 1.47 -0.42 8.92
CA VAL A 12 0.11 -0.92 9.17
C VAL A 12 -0.65 -1.11 7.86
N TYR A 13 -0.53 -0.15 6.94
CA TYR A 13 -1.12 -0.25 5.61
C TYR A 13 -0.57 -1.47 4.84
N LEU A 14 0.75 -1.61 4.79
CA LEU A 14 1.40 -2.72 4.08
C LEU A 14 0.99 -4.06 4.69
N PHE A 15 0.96 -4.16 6.01
CA PHE A 15 0.53 -5.35 6.72
C PHE A 15 -0.92 -5.71 6.38
N ALA A 16 -1.84 -4.74 6.46
CA ALA A 16 -3.24 -4.94 6.11
C ALA A 16 -3.40 -5.36 4.65
N TYR A 17 -2.65 -4.74 3.73
CA TYR A 17 -2.65 -5.08 2.32
C TYR A 17 -2.21 -6.53 2.07
N ILE A 18 -1.10 -6.95 2.67
CA ILE A 18 -0.56 -8.31 2.54
C ILE A 18 -1.56 -9.33 3.07
N VAL A 19 -2.14 -9.10 4.25
CA VAL A 19 -3.14 -10.00 4.84
C VAL A 19 -4.36 -10.14 3.92
N LEU A 20 -4.86 -9.02 3.38
CA LEU A 20 -5.99 -9.03 2.46
C LEU A 20 -5.67 -9.79 1.17
N ALA A 21 -4.53 -9.49 0.55
CA ALA A 21 -4.08 -10.12 -0.69
C ALA A 21 -3.83 -11.63 -0.51
N ALA A 22 -3.22 -12.05 0.60
CA ALA A 22 -2.98 -13.46 0.92
C ALA A 22 -4.29 -14.20 1.19
N THR A 23 -5.24 -13.56 1.89
CA THR A 23 -6.56 -14.15 2.18
C THR A 23 -7.35 -14.37 0.89
N ILE A 24 -7.42 -13.35 0.03
CA ILE A 24 -8.14 -13.44 -1.25
C ILE A 24 -7.41 -14.41 -2.20
N GLY A 25 -6.07 -14.36 -2.26
CA GLY A 25 -5.26 -15.30 -3.05
C GLY A 25 -5.40 -16.75 -2.60
N GLY A 26 -5.61 -16.99 -1.30
CA GLY A 26 -5.94 -18.34 -0.81
C GLY A 26 -7.27 -18.88 -1.36
N MET A 27 -8.23 -17.99 -1.64
CA MET A 27 -9.52 -18.33 -2.23
C MET A 27 -9.45 -18.56 -3.74
N THR A 28 -8.40 -18.07 -4.44
CA THR A 28 -8.26 -18.23 -5.90
C THR A 28 -7.80 -19.62 -6.32
N SER A 29 -7.49 -20.52 -5.38
CA SER A 29 -7.09 -21.91 -5.68
C SER A 29 -8.16 -22.71 -6.45
N ALA A 30 -9.44 -22.33 -6.32
CA ALA A 30 -10.54 -22.93 -7.07
C ALA A 30 -10.80 -22.26 -8.43
N TRP A 31 -10.08 -21.19 -8.77
CA TRP A 31 -10.29 -20.44 -10.01
C TRP A 31 -9.50 -21.04 -11.18
N PRO A 32 -9.92 -20.78 -12.42
CA PRO A 32 -9.10 -21.13 -13.57
C PRO A 32 -7.77 -20.37 -13.53
N ARG A 33 -6.68 -21.04 -13.93
CA ARG A 33 -5.29 -20.52 -13.84
C ARG A 33 -5.09 -19.11 -14.40
N TRP A 34 -5.83 -18.72 -15.44
CA TRP A 34 -5.72 -17.38 -16.03
C TRP A 34 -6.31 -16.29 -15.13
N ALA A 35 -7.37 -16.59 -14.37
CA ALA A 35 -8.02 -15.66 -13.46
C ALA A 35 -7.17 -15.45 -12.20
N GLU A 36 -6.53 -16.51 -11.71
CA GLU A 36 -5.52 -16.42 -10.64
C GLU A 36 -4.35 -15.51 -11.05
N LEU A 37 -3.85 -15.67 -12.28
CA LEU A 37 -2.78 -14.83 -12.82
C LEU A 37 -3.22 -13.36 -12.94
N ALA A 38 -4.42 -13.11 -13.45
CA ALA A 38 -4.99 -11.76 -13.52
C ALA A 38 -5.16 -11.13 -12.13
N PHE A 39 -5.60 -11.90 -11.13
CA PHE A 39 -5.70 -11.44 -9.75
C PHE A 39 -4.34 -10.99 -9.21
N TYR A 40 -3.29 -11.80 -9.37
CA TYR A 40 -1.95 -11.43 -8.91
C TYR A 40 -1.37 -10.22 -9.65
N VAL A 41 -1.64 -10.05 -10.94
CA VAL A 41 -1.25 -8.84 -11.69
C VAL A 41 -1.98 -7.60 -11.13
N VAL A 42 -3.29 -7.69 -10.91
CA VAL A 42 -4.08 -6.59 -10.35
C VAL A 42 -3.65 -6.28 -8.91
N ALA A 43 -3.42 -7.28 -8.08
CA ALA A 43 -2.86 -7.11 -6.74
C ALA A 43 -1.43 -6.51 -6.79
N GLY A 44 -0.64 -6.85 -7.81
CA GLY A 44 0.66 -6.24 -8.05
C GLY A 44 0.61 -4.78 -8.48
N ILE A 45 -0.55 -4.26 -8.90
CA ILE A 45 -0.73 -2.85 -9.30
C ILE A 45 -1.51 -2.08 -8.22
N ALA A 46 -2.48 -2.72 -7.60
CA ALA A 46 -3.37 -2.10 -6.61
C ALA A 46 -2.64 -1.59 -5.37
N TRP A 47 -1.52 -2.20 -4.97
CA TRP A 47 -0.71 -1.73 -3.84
C TRP A 47 -0.06 -0.35 -4.06
N ILE A 48 0.00 0.14 -5.30
CA ILE A 48 0.60 1.45 -5.66
C ILE A 48 -0.39 2.60 -5.43
N PHE A 49 -1.69 2.34 -5.61
CA PHE A 49 -2.78 3.31 -5.41
C PHE A 49 -2.71 4.13 -4.09
N PRO A 50 -2.47 3.52 -2.92
CA PRO A 50 -2.31 4.24 -1.64
C PRO A 50 -1.09 5.16 -1.56
N LEU A 51 -0.04 4.94 -2.37
CA LEU A 51 1.26 5.59 -2.16
C LEU A 51 1.16 7.10 -2.41
N LYS A 52 0.49 7.51 -3.49
CA LYS A 52 0.35 8.93 -3.85
C LYS A 52 -0.34 9.78 -2.76
N PRO A 53 -1.57 9.46 -2.31
CA PRO A 53 -2.23 10.26 -1.28
C PRO A 53 -1.52 10.20 0.07
N LEU A 54 -0.91 9.05 0.41
CA LEU A 54 -0.13 8.90 1.64
C LEU A 54 1.10 9.81 1.64
N PHE A 55 1.88 9.83 0.55
CA PHE A 55 3.02 10.73 0.43
C PHE A 55 2.62 12.21 0.43
N ALA A 56 1.50 12.57 -0.21
CA ALA A 56 0.97 13.92 -0.16
C ALA A 56 0.58 14.34 1.27
N TRP A 57 -0.01 13.43 2.05
CA TRP A 57 -0.35 13.67 3.45
C TRP A 57 0.91 13.81 4.33
N MET A 58 1.93 12.98 4.10
CA MET A 58 3.22 13.07 4.80
C MET A 58 3.90 14.43 4.62
N ASN A 59 3.82 15.01 3.41
CA ASN A 59 4.49 16.26 3.07
C ASN A 59 3.73 17.53 3.50
N ARG A 60 2.44 17.44 3.88
CA ARG A 60 1.65 18.60 4.34
C ARG A 60 2.16 19.25 5.64
N GLY A 61 3.10 18.62 6.35
CA GLY A 61 3.65 19.13 7.61
C GLY A 61 5.11 19.59 7.53
N ALA A 62 5.72 19.64 6.33
CA ALA A 62 7.07 20.14 6.16
C ALA A 62 7.08 21.67 6.28
N PRO A 63 7.89 22.27 7.18
CA PRO A 63 8.13 23.71 7.17
C PRO A 63 8.60 24.14 5.77
N PRO A 64 8.26 25.36 5.32
CA PRO A 64 8.89 25.91 4.12
C PRO A 64 10.42 25.86 4.29
N PRO A 65 11.18 25.65 3.19
CA PRO A 65 12.63 25.68 3.26
C PRO A 65 13.04 26.99 3.94
N GLU A 66 13.88 26.87 4.96
CA GLU A 66 14.49 28.02 5.61
C GLU A 66 15.44 28.60 4.55
N ASP A 67 15.05 29.75 4.00
CA ASP A 67 15.81 30.47 3.00
C ASP A 67 17.07 31.05 3.69
N ASP A 68 18.17 30.28 3.71
CA ASP A 68 19.53 30.75 4.00
C ASP A 68 20.12 31.53 2.80
#